data_AF-A0AAJ6Z1H8-F1
#
_entry.id   AF-A0AAJ6Z1H8-F1
#
_cell.length_a   1.000
_cell.length_b   1.000
_cell.length_c   1.000
_cell.angle_alpha   90.00
_cell.angle_beta   90.00
_cell.angle_gamma   90.00
#
_symmetry.space_group_name_H-M   'P 1'
#
loop_
_entity.id
_entity.type
_entity.pdbx_description
1 polymer ?
#
loop_
_entity_poly.entity_id
_entity_poly.type
_entity_poly.pdbx_seq_one_letter_code
_entity_poly.pdbx_strand_id
1 'polypeptide(L)'
;MVTSKWLMRLTRHCSSWSIAQRQIQRTQTWVSQQTFAEYQQSLPIILDKGLADFNFSPELCDRLKKFTAYNVGSGKQIRGLLTMAACEALMQPEQNEELREKMYVLAWAAEMLHAFFLVTDDMEDGAKTRHGQTCWHLLPDVGKYAVTDTGMFRSFLSEILRVYFGKEAVYPKLVNIFNETYFKTHIGQFIDSTLCSNRQYLSFTTEQYALVSAYKTSFYTFQFPVLLGLALNNKYSDKAYKIVESIGSDVGLLLQMKNDYLDLYGDEIVEGKTGTDIQEGKCSLPAVTAVKLSNEHQKNIFFENYGRWEDKCVNEIRILYNDLQLKKICVDEEKKLYNSISKRINNLPKDSIPPAHLFAKVSTICKQSDILTNLNNEFPYYLPKIIKTSLTKKKYADNIEIKERIKNLSEYHTLAREPIQGRLTFLAFDALAESKDLTEEKLHQVQVLAWAVELIQSYFLIGDDMEDSSETRCGKPTWH
;
A
#
# COMPACT_ATOMS: atom_id res chain seq x y z
N MET A 1 -26.73 -23.66 -5.31
CA MET A 1 -26.10 -23.03 -4.12
C MET A 1 -24.56 -22.92 -4.23
N VAL A 2 -24.00 -22.58 -5.41
CA VAL A 2 -22.54 -22.39 -5.65
C VAL A 2 -22.21 -20.97 -6.14
N THR A 3 -23.22 -20.09 -6.29
CA THR A 3 -23.08 -18.81 -6.98
C THR A 3 -22.65 -17.64 -6.09
N SER A 4 -22.94 -17.63 -4.78
CA SER A 4 -22.60 -16.50 -3.89
C SER A 4 -21.11 -16.42 -3.54
N LYS A 5 -20.42 -17.55 -3.31
CA LYS A 5 -18.97 -17.57 -3.08
C LYS A 5 -18.17 -17.16 -4.32
N TRP A 6 -18.66 -17.51 -5.51
CA TRP A 6 -18.01 -17.17 -6.77
C TRP A 6 -18.20 -15.68 -7.10
N LEU A 7 -19.42 -15.13 -6.97
CA LEU A 7 -19.68 -13.69 -7.10
C LEU A 7 -18.96 -12.85 -6.04
N MET A 8 -18.88 -13.31 -4.78
CA MET A 8 -18.08 -12.64 -3.74
C MET A 8 -16.59 -12.65 -4.04
N ARG A 9 -16.06 -13.74 -4.63
CA ARG A 9 -14.67 -13.79 -5.09
C ARG A 9 -14.44 -12.85 -6.28
N LEU A 10 -15.40 -12.75 -7.20
CA LEU A 10 -15.34 -11.85 -8.36
C LEU A 10 -15.42 -10.37 -7.98
N THR A 11 -16.30 -9.99 -7.05
CA THR A 11 -16.37 -8.62 -6.56
C THR A 11 -15.15 -8.25 -5.73
N ARG A 12 -14.62 -9.17 -4.91
CA ARG A 12 -13.32 -8.99 -4.23
C ARG A 12 -12.19 -8.84 -5.25
N HIS A 13 -12.08 -9.72 -6.24
CA HIS A 13 -11.08 -9.67 -7.31
C HIS A 13 -11.16 -8.40 -8.17
N CYS A 14 -12.36 -7.91 -8.53
CA CYS A 14 -12.50 -6.66 -9.30
C CYS A 14 -12.20 -5.42 -8.44
N SER A 15 -12.63 -5.41 -7.17
CA SER A 15 -12.32 -4.31 -6.25
C SER A 15 -10.82 -4.23 -5.96
N SER A 16 -10.15 -5.37 -5.82
CA SER A 16 -8.73 -5.45 -5.51
C SER A 16 -7.83 -5.09 -6.68
N TRP A 17 -8.18 -5.54 -7.89
CA TRP A 17 -7.55 -5.09 -9.12
C TRP A 17 -7.64 -3.57 -9.28
N SER A 18 -8.80 -2.98 -8.98
CA SER A 18 -8.99 -1.53 -9.11
C SER A 18 -8.20 -0.70 -8.08
N ILE A 19 -7.95 -1.23 -6.86
CA ILE A 19 -7.18 -0.53 -5.81
C ILE A 19 -5.68 -0.56 -6.14
N ALA A 20 -5.16 -1.72 -6.56
CA ALA A 20 -3.77 -1.85 -6.99
C ALA A 20 -3.49 -0.98 -8.23
N GLN A 21 -4.38 -1.00 -9.23
CA GLN A 21 -4.31 -0.13 -10.41
C GLN A 21 -4.43 1.36 -10.07
N ARG A 22 -5.25 1.76 -9.08
CA ARG A 22 -5.34 3.16 -8.63
C ARG A 22 -4.10 3.67 -7.92
N GLN A 23 -3.47 2.83 -7.10
CA GLN A 23 -2.24 3.22 -6.43
C GLN A 23 -1.10 3.38 -7.46
N ILE A 24 -1.06 2.53 -8.50
CA ILE A 24 -0.15 2.67 -9.65
C ILE A 24 -0.46 3.94 -10.46
N GLN A 25 -1.74 4.20 -10.79
CA GLN A 25 -2.13 5.41 -11.54
C GLN A 25 -1.82 6.71 -10.79
N ARG A 26 -1.94 6.73 -9.46
CA ARG A 26 -1.62 7.93 -8.67
C ARG A 26 -0.15 8.26 -8.63
N THR A 27 0.71 7.26 -8.44
CA THR A 27 2.16 7.52 -8.45
C THR A 27 2.61 7.97 -9.84
N GLN A 28 1.98 7.46 -10.91
CA GLN A 28 2.24 7.90 -12.29
C GLN A 28 1.92 9.38 -12.54
N THR A 29 1.02 10.02 -11.76
CA THR A 29 0.76 11.48 -11.87
C THR A 29 1.89 12.36 -11.34
N TRP A 30 2.90 11.77 -10.69
CA TRP A 30 4.03 12.52 -10.16
C TRP A 30 4.97 13.03 -11.25
N VAL A 31 4.95 12.40 -12.41
CA VAL A 31 5.70 12.78 -13.61
C VAL A 31 4.73 12.88 -14.78
N SER A 32 5.14 13.48 -15.89
CA SER A 32 4.29 13.52 -17.09
C SER A 32 4.12 12.11 -17.69
N GLN A 33 3.02 11.86 -18.42
CA GLN A 33 2.83 10.59 -19.12
C GLN A 33 3.95 10.31 -20.12
N GLN A 34 4.47 11.36 -20.77
CA GLN A 34 5.62 11.26 -21.65
C GLN A 34 6.88 10.82 -20.88
N THR A 35 7.20 11.50 -19.77
CA THR A 35 8.34 11.13 -18.90
C THR A 35 8.21 9.67 -18.45
N PHE A 36 7.01 9.23 -18.06
CA PHE A 36 6.79 7.85 -17.63
C PHE A 36 7.00 6.85 -18.76
N ALA A 37 6.54 7.15 -19.98
CA ALA A 37 6.75 6.29 -21.14
C ALA A 37 8.23 6.19 -21.53
N GLU A 38 8.95 7.31 -21.57
CA GLU A 38 10.41 7.36 -21.80
C GLU A 38 11.16 6.57 -20.73
N TYR A 39 10.76 6.71 -19.46
CA TYR A 39 11.29 5.93 -18.34
C TYR A 39 11.10 4.42 -18.56
N GLN A 40 9.90 3.95 -18.93
CA GLN A 40 9.68 2.52 -19.21
C GLN A 40 10.54 2.00 -20.37
N GLN A 41 10.67 2.79 -21.43
CA GLN A 41 11.48 2.43 -22.62
C GLN A 41 12.98 2.43 -22.36
N SER A 42 13.45 3.15 -21.33
CA SER A 42 14.88 3.23 -21.00
C SER A 42 15.45 1.96 -20.36
N LEU A 43 14.64 1.12 -19.70
CA LEU A 43 15.16 -0.03 -18.94
C LEU A 43 15.96 -1.02 -19.82
N PRO A 44 15.44 -1.51 -20.97
CA PRO A 44 16.20 -2.42 -21.82
C PRO A 44 17.53 -1.82 -22.28
N ILE A 45 17.53 -0.53 -22.63
CA ILE A 45 18.72 0.20 -23.08
C ILE A 45 19.77 0.26 -21.96
N ILE A 46 19.34 0.53 -20.73
CA ILE A 46 20.20 0.57 -19.54
C ILE A 46 20.82 -0.79 -19.26
N LEU A 47 20.03 -1.85 -19.34
CA LEU A 47 20.51 -3.21 -19.13
C LEU A 47 21.51 -3.61 -20.22
N ASP A 48 21.20 -3.38 -21.49
CA ASP A 48 22.07 -3.76 -22.60
C ASP A 48 23.41 -3.01 -22.54
N LYS A 49 23.40 -1.70 -22.24
CA LYS A 49 24.63 -0.93 -22.07
C LYS A 49 25.44 -1.38 -20.85
N GLY A 50 24.78 -1.67 -19.72
CA GLY A 50 25.43 -2.19 -18.52
C GLY A 50 26.06 -3.57 -18.72
N LEU A 51 25.49 -4.39 -19.60
CA LEU A 51 26.01 -5.72 -19.95
C LEU A 51 27.06 -5.69 -21.07
N ALA A 52 27.09 -4.64 -21.91
CA ALA A 52 27.97 -4.54 -23.08
C ALA A 52 29.47 -4.46 -22.74
N ASP A 53 29.83 -3.85 -21.63
CA ASP A 53 31.24 -3.67 -21.23
C ASP A 53 31.88 -4.95 -20.68
N PHE A 54 31.10 -6.00 -20.47
CA PHE A 54 31.57 -7.24 -19.87
C PHE A 54 31.61 -8.38 -20.89
N ASN A 55 32.72 -9.12 -20.89
CA ASN A 55 32.81 -10.47 -21.46
C ASN A 55 32.01 -11.48 -20.57
N PHE A 56 30.79 -11.13 -20.19
CA PHE A 56 29.89 -12.06 -19.51
C PHE A 56 29.47 -13.15 -20.48
N SER A 57 29.28 -14.37 -19.96
CA SER A 57 28.72 -15.43 -20.78
C SER A 57 27.27 -15.08 -21.13
N PRO A 58 26.76 -15.52 -22.30
CA PRO A 58 25.36 -15.31 -22.68
C PRO A 58 24.37 -15.75 -21.59
N GLU A 59 24.65 -16.86 -20.91
CA GLU A 59 23.81 -17.41 -19.84
C GLU A 59 23.70 -16.47 -18.64
N LEU A 60 24.79 -15.78 -18.29
CA LEU A 60 24.82 -14.79 -17.21
C LEU A 60 23.98 -13.55 -17.58
N CYS A 61 24.14 -13.06 -18.81
CA CYS A 61 23.34 -11.95 -19.33
C CYS A 61 21.84 -12.30 -19.30
N ASP A 62 21.47 -13.50 -19.77
CA ASP A 62 20.10 -13.98 -19.77
C ASP A 62 19.56 -14.12 -18.34
N ARG A 63 20.37 -14.58 -17.39
CA ARG A 63 19.98 -14.70 -15.97
C ARG A 63 19.67 -13.33 -15.35
N LEU A 64 20.51 -12.33 -15.58
CA LEU A 64 20.30 -10.96 -15.07
C LEU A 64 19.08 -10.29 -15.73
N LYS A 65 18.89 -10.49 -17.04
CA LYS A 65 17.71 -10.00 -17.77
C LYS A 65 16.43 -10.65 -17.24
N LYS A 66 16.43 -11.98 -17.03
CA LYS A 66 15.31 -12.70 -16.41
C LYS A 66 15.02 -12.18 -15.01
N PHE A 67 16.04 -12.03 -14.16
CA PHE A 67 15.87 -11.51 -12.80
C PHE A 67 15.23 -10.12 -12.82
N THR A 68 15.71 -9.24 -13.71
CA THR A 68 15.19 -7.88 -13.86
C THR A 68 13.73 -7.89 -14.33
N ALA A 69 13.44 -8.60 -15.42
CA ALA A 69 12.09 -8.65 -15.98
C ALA A 69 11.05 -9.25 -15.02
N TYR A 70 11.48 -10.17 -14.14
CA TYR A 70 10.59 -10.80 -13.17
C TYR A 70 10.37 -9.93 -11.92
N ASN A 71 11.43 -9.34 -11.38
CA ASN A 71 11.38 -8.70 -10.05
C ASN A 71 11.32 -7.16 -10.08
N VAL A 72 11.70 -6.52 -11.19
CA VAL A 72 11.82 -5.06 -11.27
C VAL A 72 10.63 -4.47 -12.03
N GLY A 73 10.01 -3.43 -11.46
CA GLY A 73 8.99 -2.63 -12.16
C GLY A 73 7.56 -3.20 -12.13
N SER A 74 7.33 -4.38 -11.56
CA SER A 74 5.98 -4.99 -11.44
C SER A 74 5.08 -4.33 -10.38
N GLY A 75 5.65 -3.51 -9.50
CA GLY A 75 4.93 -2.79 -8.45
C GLY A 75 4.56 -1.33 -8.81
N LYS A 76 4.35 -0.51 -7.78
CA LYS A 76 3.95 0.92 -7.92
C LYS A 76 5.07 1.86 -8.40
N GLN A 77 6.29 1.35 -8.50
CA GLN A 77 7.51 2.08 -8.90
C GLN A 77 7.72 3.40 -8.15
N ILE A 78 7.35 3.44 -6.86
CA ILE A 78 7.36 4.66 -6.04
C ILE A 78 8.75 5.28 -5.98
N ARG A 79 9.80 4.47 -5.93
CA ARG A 79 11.18 4.96 -5.74
C ARG A 79 11.70 5.57 -7.03
N GLY A 80 11.48 4.92 -8.17
CA GLY A 80 11.80 5.46 -9.48
C GLY A 80 11.05 6.77 -9.76
N LEU A 81 9.73 6.78 -9.51
CA LEU A 81 8.89 7.97 -9.69
C LEU A 81 9.29 9.11 -8.74
N LEU A 82 9.66 8.81 -7.49
CA LEU A 82 10.15 9.81 -6.55
C LEU A 82 11.52 10.36 -6.95
N THR A 83 12.42 9.52 -7.44
CA THR A 83 13.72 9.95 -7.97
C THR A 83 13.53 10.92 -9.14
N MET A 84 12.68 10.57 -10.10
CA MET A 84 12.37 11.45 -11.24
C MET A 84 11.71 12.75 -10.77
N ALA A 85 10.71 12.68 -9.91
CA ALA A 85 10.04 13.87 -9.38
C ALA A 85 11.01 14.78 -8.60
N ALA A 86 11.96 14.21 -7.86
CA ALA A 86 12.99 14.97 -7.16
C ALA A 86 13.97 15.64 -8.14
N CYS A 87 14.30 14.98 -9.25
CA CYS A 87 15.13 15.56 -10.30
C CYS A 87 14.39 16.71 -11.01
N GLU A 88 13.19 16.45 -11.53
CA GLU A 88 12.38 17.43 -12.26
C GLU A 88 12.06 18.68 -11.41
N ALA A 89 11.86 18.52 -10.10
CA ALA A 89 11.63 19.64 -9.18
C ALA A 89 12.84 20.57 -9.00
N LEU A 90 14.04 20.14 -9.40
CA LEU A 90 15.30 20.86 -9.24
C LEU A 90 15.97 21.21 -10.59
N MET A 91 15.51 20.59 -11.68
CA MET A 91 15.98 20.84 -13.05
C MET A 91 15.57 22.22 -13.54
N GLN A 92 16.44 22.85 -14.34
CA GLN A 92 16.07 24.04 -15.10
C GLN A 92 15.48 23.64 -16.47
N PRO A 93 14.53 24.41 -17.03
CA PRO A 93 13.84 24.08 -18.28
C PRO A 93 14.76 23.83 -19.48
N GLU A 94 15.98 24.38 -19.45
CA GLU A 94 16.96 24.31 -20.54
C GLU A 94 17.90 23.08 -20.47
N GLN A 95 17.72 22.15 -19.52
CA GLN A 95 18.66 21.04 -19.34
C GLN A 95 18.41 19.82 -20.24
N ASN A 96 19.38 19.66 -21.14
CA ASN A 96 19.84 18.53 -21.98
C ASN A 96 19.27 17.13 -21.70
N GLU A 97 18.94 16.44 -22.80
CA GLU A 97 18.57 15.01 -22.88
C GLU A 97 19.50 14.09 -22.06
N GLU A 98 20.79 14.40 -21.97
CA GLU A 98 21.77 13.65 -21.17
C GLU A 98 21.42 13.59 -19.67
N LEU A 99 20.93 14.70 -19.10
CA LEU A 99 20.53 14.73 -17.69
C LEU A 99 19.26 13.90 -17.47
N ARG A 100 18.37 13.85 -18.48
CA ARG A 100 17.16 13.04 -18.47
C ARG A 100 17.49 11.54 -18.56
N GLU A 101 18.44 11.14 -19.42
CA GLU A 101 18.96 9.77 -19.46
C GLU A 101 19.53 9.36 -18.09
N LYS A 102 20.39 10.20 -17.49
CA LYS A 102 20.97 9.96 -16.16
C LYS A 102 19.89 9.88 -15.08
N MET A 103 18.84 10.70 -15.15
CA MET A 103 17.69 10.61 -14.25
C MET A 103 16.98 9.25 -14.34
N TYR A 104 16.73 8.75 -15.55
CA TYR A 104 16.12 7.43 -15.74
C TYR A 104 16.99 6.29 -15.22
N VAL A 105 18.31 6.38 -15.41
CA VAL A 105 19.27 5.42 -14.85
C VAL A 105 19.16 5.38 -13.34
N LEU A 106 19.15 6.54 -12.65
CA LEU A 106 19.00 6.57 -11.20
C LEU A 106 17.64 6.07 -10.72
N ALA A 107 16.56 6.38 -11.46
CA ALA A 107 15.22 5.89 -11.14
C ALA A 107 15.13 4.36 -11.24
N TRP A 108 15.68 3.76 -12.30
CA TRP A 108 15.75 2.29 -12.41
C TRP A 108 16.70 1.68 -11.39
N ALA A 109 17.85 2.29 -11.16
CA ALA A 109 18.79 1.84 -10.14
C ALA A 109 18.14 1.80 -8.74
N ALA A 110 17.24 2.74 -8.43
CA ALA A 110 16.48 2.72 -7.20
C ALA A 110 15.45 1.58 -7.12
N GLU A 111 14.75 1.28 -8.22
CA GLU A 111 13.83 0.14 -8.31
C GLU A 111 14.56 -1.21 -8.32
N MET A 112 15.76 -1.29 -8.92
CA MET A 112 16.62 -2.48 -8.87
C MET A 112 17.08 -2.75 -7.44
N LEU A 113 17.51 -1.72 -6.70
CA LEU A 113 17.87 -1.88 -5.29
C LEU A 113 16.66 -2.34 -4.46
N HIS A 114 15.46 -1.85 -4.76
CA HIS A 114 14.24 -2.31 -4.12
C HIS A 114 13.93 -3.78 -4.41
N ALA A 115 14.04 -4.20 -5.68
CA ALA A 115 13.84 -5.59 -6.07
C ALA A 115 14.82 -6.54 -5.38
N PHE A 116 16.09 -6.11 -5.21
CA PHE A 116 17.05 -6.84 -4.38
C PHE A 116 16.50 -7.07 -2.97
N PHE A 117 16.05 -6.01 -2.28
CA PHE A 117 15.52 -6.13 -0.93
C PHE A 117 14.28 -7.02 -0.85
N LEU A 118 13.38 -6.93 -1.82
CA LEU A 118 12.18 -7.78 -1.84
C LEU A 118 12.52 -9.26 -1.98
N VAL A 119 13.45 -9.61 -2.87
CA VAL A 119 13.82 -11.02 -3.07
C VAL A 119 14.52 -11.58 -1.83
N THR A 120 15.39 -10.80 -1.17
CA THR A 120 16.02 -11.23 0.08
C THR A 120 15.03 -11.34 1.24
N ASP A 121 14.12 -10.37 1.37
CA ASP A 121 13.04 -10.36 2.38
C ASP A 121 12.10 -11.56 2.18
N ASP A 122 11.68 -11.84 0.94
CA ASP A 122 10.87 -13.02 0.60
C ASP A 122 11.55 -14.34 1.01
N MET A 123 12.88 -14.42 0.90
CA MET A 123 13.64 -15.61 1.30
C MET A 123 13.76 -15.75 2.82
N GLU A 124 13.96 -14.64 3.53
CA GLU A 124 14.08 -14.60 4.98
C GLU A 124 12.74 -14.89 5.67
N ASP A 125 11.65 -14.30 5.16
CA ASP A 125 10.29 -14.46 5.70
C ASP A 125 9.60 -15.73 5.17
N GLY A 126 10.19 -16.43 4.19
CA GLY A 126 9.60 -17.64 3.59
C GLY A 126 8.32 -17.35 2.80
N ALA A 127 8.23 -16.16 2.21
CA ALA A 127 7.09 -15.70 1.46
C ALA A 127 6.84 -16.57 0.22
N LYS A 128 5.55 -16.83 -0.07
CA LYS A 128 5.16 -17.68 -1.21
C LYS A 128 4.87 -16.88 -2.48
N THR A 129 4.33 -15.68 -2.31
CA THR A 129 3.89 -14.83 -3.43
C THR A 129 4.27 -13.37 -3.20
N ARG A 130 4.65 -12.70 -4.29
CA ARG A 130 4.94 -11.27 -4.35
C ARG A 130 4.34 -10.68 -5.62
N HIS A 131 3.61 -9.57 -5.51
CA HIS A 131 2.94 -8.91 -6.63
C HIS A 131 2.07 -9.85 -7.48
N GLY A 132 1.40 -10.82 -6.81
CA GLY A 132 0.55 -11.81 -7.48
C GLY A 132 1.30 -12.91 -8.24
N GLN A 133 2.63 -12.97 -8.12
CA GLN A 133 3.48 -13.99 -8.73
C GLN A 133 4.18 -14.83 -7.65
N THR A 134 4.66 -16.02 -8.00
CA THR A 134 5.48 -16.84 -7.11
C THR A 134 6.80 -16.13 -6.80
N CYS A 135 7.23 -16.15 -5.54
CA CYS A 135 8.50 -15.52 -5.14
C CYS A 135 9.69 -16.15 -5.90
N TRP A 136 10.68 -15.33 -6.25
CA TRP A 136 11.82 -15.73 -7.10
C TRP A 136 12.52 -17.00 -6.62
N HIS A 137 12.75 -17.11 -5.31
CA HIS A 137 13.43 -18.25 -4.69
C HIS A 137 12.66 -19.57 -4.73
N LEU A 138 11.38 -19.55 -5.10
CA LEU A 138 10.53 -20.73 -5.26
C LEU A 138 10.39 -21.19 -6.71
N LEU A 139 10.96 -20.45 -7.67
CA LEU A 139 10.92 -20.87 -9.06
C LEU A 139 11.75 -22.16 -9.25
N PRO A 140 11.27 -23.14 -10.04
CA PRO A 140 11.94 -24.44 -10.20
C PRO A 140 13.40 -24.36 -10.69
N ASP A 141 13.71 -23.37 -11.53
CA ASP A 141 15.05 -23.15 -12.09
C ASP A 141 15.88 -22.13 -11.28
N VAL A 142 15.41 -21.73 -10.11
CA VAL A 142 16.07 -20.78 -9.20
C VAL A 142 16.39 -21.47 -7.87
N GLY A 143 15.37 -21.84 -7.09
CA GLY A 143 15.55 -22.42 -5.76
C GLY A 143 16.57 -21.66 -4.90
N LYS A 144 17.50 -22.41 -4.28
CA LYS A 144 18.57 -21.86 -3.43
C LYS A 144 19.55 -20.92 -4.14
N TYR A 145 19.61 -20.93 -5.47
CA TYR A 145 20.50 -20.05 -6.24
C TYR A 145 20.04 -18.58 -6.20
N ALA A 146 18.84 -18.30 -5.68
CA ALA A 146 18.38 -16.93 -5.43
C ALA A 146 19.36 -16.11 -4.58
N VAL A 147 20.11 -16.72 -3.65
CA VAL A 147 21.17 -16.04 -2.87
C VAL A 147 22.27 -15.51 -3.80
N THR A 148 22.68 -16.33 -4.77
CA THR A 148 23.71 -15.94 -5.75
C THR A 148 23.17 -14.89 -6.71
N ASP A 149 21.91 -15.04 -7.15
CA ASP A 149 21.27 -14.07 -8.05
C ASP A 149 21.20 -12.68 -7.40
N THR A 150 20.78 -12.58 -6.13
CA THR A 150 20.68 -11.28 -5.44
C THR A 150 22.06 -10.65 -5.24
N GLY A 151 23.08 -11.44 -4.87
CA GLY A 151 24.47 -10.96 -4.76
C GLY A 151 25.05 -10.45 -6.10
N MET A 152 24.79 -11.18 -7.18
CA MET A 152 25.17 -10.75 -8.54
C MET A 152 24.41 -9.49 -8.95
N PHE A 153 23.11 -9.44 -8.72
CA PHE A 153 22.25 -8.31 -9.08
C PHE A 153 22.66 -7.02 -8.35
N ARG A 154 23.00 -7.13 -7.07
CA ARG A 154 23.54 -6.01 -6.29
C ARG A 154 24.88 -5.51 -6.83
N SER A 155 25.74 -6.40 -7.29
CA SER A 155 27.03 -6.03 -7.91
C SER A 155 26.80 -5.38 -9.28
N PHE A 156 25.90 -5.94 -10.08
CA PHE A 156 25.53 -5.40 -11.40
C PHE A 156 24.98 -3.97 -11.32
N LEU A 157 24.25 -3.63 -10.24
CA LEU A 157 23.82 -2.25 -9.98
C LEU A 157 25.01 -1.27 -9.86
N SER A 158 26.09 -1.66 -9.19
CA SER A 158 27.31 -0.84 -9.10
C SER A 158 27.94 -0.64 -10.48
N GLU A 159 27.86 -1.65 -11.34
CA GLU A 159 28.39 -1.59 -12.69
C GLU A 159 27.57 -0.66 -13.60
N ILE A 160 26.24 -0.69 -13.51
CA ILE A 160 25.38 0.30 -14.17
C ILE A 160 25.78 1.71 -13.74
N LEU A 161 25.96 1.96 -12.44
CA LEU A 161 26.39 3.27 -11.97
C LEU A 161 27.76 3.66 -12.53
N ARG A 162 28.71 2.72 -12.61
CA ARG A 162 30.06 2.96 -13.17
C ARG A 162 30.01 3.31 -14.66
N VAL A 163 29.22 2.59 -15.46
CA VAL A 163 29.07 2.83 -16.90
C VAL A 163 28.48 4.22 -17.19
N TYR A 164 27.46 4.61 -16.43
CA TYR A 164 26.72 5.85 -16.70
C TYR A 164 27.29 7.08 -16.00
N PHE A 165 27.94 6.91 -14.85
CA PHE A 165 28.41 8.03 -14.03
C PHE A 165 29.91 7.98 -13.75
N GLY A 166 30.65 6.92 -14.08
CA GLY A 166 32.04 6.74 -13.62
C GLY A 166 33.02 7.86 -13.98
N LYS A 167 32.70 8.68 -15.00
CA LYS A 167 33.48 9.87 -15.41
C LYS A 167 32.97 11.19 -14.81
N GLU A 168 31.83 11.16 -14.13
CA GLU A 168 31.15 12.33 -13.56
C GLU A 168 31.63 12.63 -12.14
N ALA A 169 31.74 13.92 -11.80
CA ALA A 169 32.11 14.35 -10.45
C ALA A 169 31.12 13.88 -9.36
N VAL A 170 29.85 13.62 -9.74
CA VAL A 170 28.80 13.17 -8.81
C VAL A 170 28.93 11.68 -8.42
N TYR A 171 29.69 10.88 -9.17
CA TYR A 171 29.74 9.42 -9.00
C TYR A 171 30.14 8.93 -7.60
N PRO A 172 31.22 9.44 -6.97
CA PRO A 172 31.55 9.03 -5.60
C PRO A 172 30.43 9.30 -4.61
N LYS A 173 29.68 10.41 -4.80
CA LYS A 173 28.53 10.75 -3.96
C LYS A 173 27.38 9.76 -4.18
N LEU A 174 27.07 9.40 -5.42
CA LEU A 174 26.05 8.40 -5.74
C LEU A 174 26.40 7.05 -5.11
N VAL A 175 27.61 6.55 -5.32
CA VAL A 175 28.08 5.28 -4.74
C VAL A 175 27.92 5.28 -3.22
N ASN A 176 28.31 6.37 -2.55
CA ASN A 176 28.12 6.50 -1.10
C ASN A 176 26.65 6.47 -0.69
N ILE A 177 25.77 7.18 -1.40
CA ILE A 177 24.31 7.18 -1.13
C ILE A 177 23.73 5.76 -1.28
N PHE A 178 24.11 5.02 -2.33
CA PHE A 178 23.67 3.64 -2.54
C PHE A 178 24.19 2.69 -1.45
N ASN A 179 25.48 2.77 -1.11
CA ASN A 179 26.09 1.90 -0.10
C ASN A 179 25.56 2.19 1.31
N GLU A 180 25.39 3.46 1.67
CA GLU A 180 24.82 3.87 2.95
C GLU A 180 23.37 3.41 3.07
N THR A 181 22.57 3.58 2.01
CA THR A 181 21.19 3.08 1.97
C THR A 181 21.16 1.56 2.12
N TYR A 182 22.00 0.85 1.37
CA TYR A 182 22.14 -0.60 1.45
C TYR A 182 22.45 -1.05 2.88
N PHE A 183 23.44 -0.42 3.52
CA PHE A 183 23.86 -0.78 4.88
C PHE A 183 22.79 -0.45 5.92
N LYS A 184 22.19 0.75 5.87
CA LYS A 184 21.12 1.16 6.81
C LYS A 184 19.90 0.25 6.73
N THR A 185 19.49 -0.17 5.53
CA THR A 185 18.36 -1.08 5.37
C THR A 185 18.65 -2.47 5.94
N HIS A 186 19.87 -3.00 5.77
CA HIS A 186 20.27 -4.26 6.41
C HIS A 186 20.38 -4.14 7.94
N ILE A 187 20.79 -2.99 8.48
CA ILE A 187 20.70 -2.73 9.92
C ILE A 187 19.24 -2.82 10.37
N GLY A 188 18.32 -2.19 9.63
CA GLY A 188 16.89 -2.27 9.89
C GLY A 188 16.37 -3.70 9.87
N GLN A 189 16.76 -4.48 8.86
CA GLN A 189 16.41 -5.90 8.74
C GLN A 189 16.96 -6.73 9.90
N PHE A 190 18.22 -6.50 10.29
CA PHE A 190 18.84 -7.17 11.43
C PHE A 190 18.09 -6.90 12.74
N ILE A 191 17.71 -5.64 12.99
CA ILE A 191 16.95 -5.26 14.19
C ILE A 191 15.57 -5.95 14.15
N ASP A 192 14.87 -5.89 13.02
CA ASP A 192 13.55 -6.54 12.82
C ASP A 192 13.63 -8.04 13.14
N SER A 193 14.54 -8.77 12.49
CA SER A 193 14.70 -10.22 12.68
C SER A 193 15.15 -10.61 14.09
N THR A 194 15.96 -9.77 14.74
CA THR A 194 16.38 -9.99 16.14
C THR A 194 15.21 -9.83 17.12
N LEU A 195 14.34 -8.84 16.90
CA LEU A 195 13.14 -8.65 17.71
C LEU A 195 12.16 -9.82 17.56
N CYS A 196 12.00 -10.34 16.34
CA CYS A 196 11.13 -11.50 16.07
C CYS A 196 11.64 -12.79 16.73
N SER A 197 12.93 -13.09 16.57
CA SER A 197 13.52 -14.34 17.02
C SER A 197 13.63 -14.47 18.54
N ASN A 198 13.85 -13.36 19.25
CA ASN A 198 14.04 -13.38 20.70
C ASN A 198 12.73 -13.60 21.48
N ARG A 199 11.56 -13.35 20.87
CA ARG A 199 10.22 -13.46 21.50
C ARG A 199 10.09 -12.74 22.85
N GLN A 200 10.93 -11.72 23.09
CA GLN A 200 10.89 -10.89 24.28
C GLN A 200 9.89 -9.75 24.05
N TYR A 201 8.61 -10.08 23.99
CA TYR A 201 7.55 -9.14 23.59
C TYR A 201 7.41 -7.92 24.50
N LEU A 202 7.91 -7.97 25.75
CA LEU A 202 7.99 -6.79 26.62
C LEU A 202 8.95 -5.71 26.11
N SER A 203 9.86 -6.05 25.20
CA SER A 203 10.74 -5.09 24.52
C SER A 203 10.08 -4.39 23.33
N PHE A 204 8.82 -4.73 23.00
CA PHE A 204 8.08 -4.10 21.91
C PHE A 204 7.61 -2.71 22.35
N THR A 205 8.46 -1.72 22.15
CA THR A 205 8.17 -0.32 22.45
C THR A 205 7.95 0.50 21.19
N THR A 206 7.29 1.65 21.33
CA THR A 206 7.10 2.60 20.21
C THR A 206 8.44 3.08 19.66
N GLU A 207 9.46 3.21 20.50
CA GLU A 207 10.82 3.62 20.10
C GLU A 207 11.50 2.54 19.25
N GLN A 208 11.39 1.26 19.62
CA GLN A 208 11.92 0.15 18.83
C GLN A 208 11.22 0.07 17.47
N TYR A 209 9.89 0.19 17.45
CA TYR A 209 9.13 0.21 16.20
C TYR A 209 9.51 1.39 15.29
N ALA A 210 9.66 2.59 15.86
CA ALA A 210 10.11 3.76 15.11
C ALA A 210 11.53 3.58 14.57
N LEU A 211 12.42 2.96 15.34
CA LEU A 211 13.79 2.64 14.91
C LEU A 211 13.80 1.66 13.74
N VAL A 212 13.07 0.54 13.85
CA VAL A 212 12.93 -0.43 12.75
C VAL A 212 12.36 0.25 11.52
N SER A 213 11.27 1.01 11.66
CA SER A 213 10.64 1.73 10.55
C SER A 213 11.58 2.73 9.87
N ALA A 214 12.38 3.46 10.66
CA ALA A 214 13.35 4.41 10.14
C ALA A 214 14.43 3.70 9.30
N TYR A 215 15.03 2.64 9.82
CA TYR A 215 16.14 1.95 9.13
C TYR A 215 15.66 1.03 8.00
N LYS A 216 14.65 0.19 8.26
CA LYS A 216 14.14 -0.80 7.32
C LYS A 216 13.38 -0.13 6.18
N THR A 217 12.57 0.91 6.44
CA THR A 217 11.61 1.44 5.45
C THR A 217 11.88 2.87 5.02
N SER A 218 12.14 3.80 5.95
CA SER A 218 12.28 5.23 5.62
C SER A 218 13.43 5.54 4.66
N PHE A 219 14.64 5.06 4.98
CA PHE A 219 15.84 5.44 4.23
C PHE A 219 15.72 5.05 2.75
N TYR A 220 15.51 3.77 2.45
CA TYR A 220 15.53 3.32 1.04
C TYR A 220 14.25 3.67 0.26
N THR A 221 13.12 3.84 0.93
CA THR A 221 11.84 4.12 0.24
C THR A 221 11.65 5.59 -0.08
N PHE A 222 12.14 6.49 0.77
CA PHE A 222 11.89 7.91 0.63
C PHE A 222 13.15 8.76 0.57
N GLN A 223 14.05 8.62 1.56
CA GLN A 223 15.20 9.51 1.65
C GLN A 223 16.12 9.29 0.46
N PHE A 224 16.44 8.03 0.18
CA PHE A 224 17.30 7.60 -0.91
C PHE A 224 16.87 8.15 -2.28
N PRO A 225 15.62 7.97 -2.77
CA PRO A 225 15.19 8.56 -4.03
C PRO A 225 15.37 10.08 -4.12
N VAL A 226 15.09 10.81 -3.03
CA VAL A 226 15.22 12.28 -2.99
C VAL A 226 16.68 12.70 -2.95
N LEU A 227 17.54 11.98 -2.21
CA LEU A 227 18.98 12.23 -2.17
C LEU A 227 19.65 11.98 -3.52
N LEU A 228 19.18 10.99 -4.30
CA LEU A 228 19.63 10.77 -5.68
C LEU A 228 19.32 11.99 -6.56
N GLY A 229 18.09 12.53 -6.48
CA GLY A 229 17.72 13.72 -7.25
C GLY A 229 18.49 14.97 -6.85
N LEU A 230 18.75 15.14 -5.55
CA LEU A 230 19.61 16.22 -5.03
C LEU A 230 21.05 16.09 -5.53
N ALA A 231 21.60 14.88 -5.52
CA ALA A 231 22.97 14.62 -5.98
C ALA A 231 23.10 14.90 -7.49
N LEU A 232 22.19 14.36 -8.31
CA LEU A 232 22.23 14.54 -9.77
C LEU A 232 22.16 16.01 -10.18
N ASN A 233 21.39 16.83 -9.46
CA ASN A 233 21.25 18.26 -9.73
C ASN A 233 22.29 19.14 -9.02
N ASN A 234 23.30 18.55 -8.38
CA ASN A 234 24.33 19.24 -7.60
C ASN A 234 23.73 20.19 -6.52
N LYS A 235 22.63 19.76 -5.90
CA LYS A 235 21.91 20.47 -4.82
C LYS A 235 22.03 19.77 -3.45
N TYR A 236 22.76 18.66 -3.38
CA TYR A 236 23.04 17.98 -2.14
C TYR A 236 23.82 18.88 -1.17
N SER A 237 23.31 19.10 0.03
CA SER A 237 23.95 19.85 1.11
C SER A 237 23.48 19.32 2.47
N ASP A 238 24.20 19.62 3.55
CA ASP A 238 23.81 19.20 4.90
C ASP A 238 22.43 19.76 5.31
N LYS A 239 22.11 20.97 4.85
CA LYS A 239 20.78 21.58 5.06
C LYS A 239 19.69 20.77 4.34
N ALA A 240 19.93 20.41 3.08
CA ALA A 240 18.99 19.61 2.30
C ALA A 240 18.83 18.20 2.88
N TYR A 241 19.93 17.56 3.27
CA TYR A 241 19.92 16.25 3.92
C TYR A 241 19.08 16.26 5.21
N LYS A 242 19.27 17.25 6.10
CA LYS A 242 18.50 17.35 7.35
C LYS A 242 16.99 17.52 7.11
N ILE A 243 16.60 18.24 6.06
CA ILE A 243 15.18 18.37 5.67
C ILE A 243 14.63 17.01 5.22
N VAL A 244 15.37 16.32 4.35
CA VAL A 244 14.99 14.99 3.84
C VAL A 244 14.92 13.95 4.96
N GLU A 245 15.89 13.93 5.85
CA GLU A 245 15.93 13.01 7.00
C GLU A 245 14.77 13.26 7.96
N SER A 246 14.50 14.52 8.30
CA SER A 246 13.44 14.90 9.24
C SER A 246 12.04 14.54 8.71
N ILE A 247 11.74 14.87 7.45
CA ILE A 247 10.44 14.54 6.85
C ILE A 247 10.37 13.06 6.51
N GLY A 248 11.47 12.50 6.00
CA GLY A 248 11.53 11.13 5.51
C GLY A 248 11.35 10.10 6.59
N SER A 249 11.93 10.31 7.77
CA SER A 249 11.77 9.40 8.92
C SER A 249 10.29 9.16 9.23
N ASP A 250 9.51 10.24 9.32
CA ASP A 250 8.09 10.17 9.64
C ASP A 250 7.25 9.63 8.47
N VAL A 251 7.62 9.95 7.22
CA VAL A 251 6.97 9.34 6.04
C VAL A 251 7.21 7.83 6.02
N GLY A 252 8.43 7.37 6.33
CA GLY A 252 8.76 5.96 6.38
C GLY A 252 8.00 5.23 7.50
N LEU A 253 7.90 5.86 8.68
CA LEU A 253 7.06 5.38 9.76
C LEU A 253 5.60 5.24 9.31
N LEU A 254 5.06 6.25 8.63
CA LEU A 254 3.69 6.23 8.13
C LEU A 254 3.46 5.09 7.12
N LEU A 255 4.42 4.86 6.22
CA LEU A 255 4.36 3.75 5.27
C LEU A 255 4.46 2.39 5.95
N GLN A 256 5.28 2.25 7.00
CA GLN A 256 5.35 1.02 7.78
C GLN A 256 4.04 0.76 8.54
N MET A 257 3.46 1.78 9.19
CA MET A 257 2.17 1.65 9.87
C MET A 257 1.07 1.16 8.92
N LYS A 258 1.10 1.65 7.67
CA LYS A 258 0.19 1.20 6.62
C LYS A 258 0.48 -0.23 6.17
N ASN A 259 1.74 -0.62 6.03
CA ASN A 259 2.11 -2.01 5.71
C ASN A 259 1.58 -2.96 6.78
N ASP A 260 1.82 -2.69 8.06
CA ASP A 260 1.38 -3.53 9.17
C ASP A 260 -0.16 -3.61 9.25
N TYR A 261 -0.85 -2.49 8.98
CA TYR A 261 -2.31 -2.47 8.89
C TYR A 261 -2.81 -3.38 7.75
N LEU A 262 -2.20 -3.29 6.58
CA LEU A 262 -2.57 -4.09 5.41
C LEU A 262 -2.20 -5.56 5.57
N ASP A 263 -1.12 -5.87 6.29
CA ASP A 263 -0.74 -7.24 6.62
C ASP A 263 -1.83 -7.93 7.45
N LEU A 264 -2.41 -7.19 8.40
CA LEU A 264 -3.44 -7.71 9.31
C LEU A 264 -4.86 -7.64 8.76
N TYR A 265 -5.22 -6.55 8.09
CA TYR A 265 -6.60 -6.24 7.67
C TYR A 265 -6.79 -6.10 6.16
N GLY A 266 -5.72 -6.16 5.38
CA GLY A 266 -5.77 -6.10 3.93
C GLY A 266 -6.32 -7.38 3.31
N ASP A 267 -6.81 -7.26 2.08
CA ASP A 267 -7.22 -8.40 1.28
C ASP A 267 -5.99 -8.89 0.49
N GLU A 268 -5.62 -10.17 0.67
CA GLU A 268 -4.42 -10.78 0.08
C GLU A 268 -4.35 -10.61 -1.44
N ILE A 269 -5.50 -10.56 -2.12
CA ILE A 269 -5.57 -10.37 -3.57
C ILE A 269 -5.18 -8.94 -3.94
N VAL A 270 -5.55 -7.95 -3.11
CA VAL A 270 -5.17 -6.53 -3.32
C VAL A 270 -3.68 -6.34 -3.10
N GLU A 271 -3.18 -6.90 -1.99
CA GLU A 271 -1.79 -6.72 -1.59
C GLU A 271 -0.84 -7.59 -2.41
N GLY A 272 -1.35 -8.67 -3.00
CA GLY A 272 -0.55 -9.64 -3.76
C GLY A 272 0.43 -10.42 -2.88
N LYS A 273 0.21 -10.41 -1.55
CA LYS A 273 0.92 -11.16 -0.52
C LYS A 273 -0.05 -11.63 0.58
N THR A 274 0.27 -12.76 1.20
CA THR A 274 -0.37 -13.23 2.44
C THR A 274 0.26 -12.53 3.63
N GLY A 275 -0.54 -12.10 4.60
CA GLY A 275 -0.04 -11.48 5.84
C GLY A 275 0.56 -12.53 6.80
N THR A 276 1.76 -12.24 7.31
CA THR A 276 2.55 -13.15 8.15
C THR A 276 3.04 -12.53 9.46
N ASP A 277 2.75 -11.25 9.72
CA ASP A 277 3.32 -10.51 10.86
C ASP A 277 3.05 -11.17 12.23
N ILE A 278 1.86 -11.76 12.42
CA ILE A 278 1.50 -12.47 13.67
C ILE A 278 2.31 -13.76 13.82
N GLN A 279 2.41 -14.53 12.74
CA GLN A 279 3.07 -15.84 12.72
C GLN A 279 4.58 -15.71 12.94
N GLU A 280 5.17 -14.68 12.35
CA GLU A 280 6.59 -14.35 12.46
C GLU A 280 6.91 -13.66 13.79
N GLY A 281 5.90 -13.10 14.47
CA GLY A 281 6.08 -12.40 15.73
C GLY A 281 6.72 -11.03 15.54
N LYS A 282 6.39 -10.33 14.45
CA LYS A 282 6.96 -9.04 14.07
C LYS A 282 6.64 -7.98 15.12
N CYS A 283 7.59 -7.05 15.30
CA CYS A 283 7.39 -5.86 16.12
C CYS A 283 6.53 -4.85 15.34
N SER A 284 5.27 -5.19 15.09
CA SER A 284 4.32 -4.39 14.31
C SER A 284 3.60 -3.35 15.17
N LEU A 285 3.03 -2.29 14.55
CA LEU A 285 2.25 -1.29 15.27
C LEU A 285 1.10 -1.92 16.11
N PRO A 286 0.28 -2.86 15.59
CA PRO A 286 -0.72 -3.55 16.40
C PRO A 286 -0.10 -4.30 17.59
N ALA A 287 1.04 -4.97 17.41
CA ALA A 287 1.69 -5.72 18.49
C ALA A 287 2.18 -4.80 19.62
N VAL A 288 2.91 -3.74 19.27
CA VAL A 288 3.38 -2.73 20.24
C VAL A 288 2.20 -2.12 21.00
N THR A 289 1.11 -1.82 20.29
CA THR A 289 -0.10 -1.24 20.90
C THR A 289 -0.80 -2.24 21.81
N ALA A 290 -0.88 -3.52 21.41
CA ALA A 290 -1.48 -4.59 22.20
C ALA A 290 -0.71 -4.80 23.51
N VAL A 291 0.62 -4.92 23.46
CA VAL A 291 1.47 -5.11 24.65
C VAL A 291 1.30 -3.95 25.63
N LYS A 292 1.18 -2.72 25.10
CA LYS A 292 0.99 -1.50 25.90
C LYS A 292 -0.38 -1.42 26.59
N LEU A 293 -1.45 -1.83 25.93
CA LEU A 293 -2.82 -1.69 26.42
C LEU A 293 -3.36 -2.91 27.19
N SER A 294 -2.74 -4.07 26.99
CA SER A 294 -3.20 -5.32 27.59
C SER A 294 -3.04 -5.32 29.11
N ASN A 295 -4.05 -5.85 29.81
CA ASN A 295 -3.92 -6.27 31.20
C ASN A 295 -3.09 -7.57 31.32
N GLU A 296 -2.79 -8.02 32.53
CA GLU A 296 -1.94 -9.21 32.75
C GLU A 296 -2.51 -10.49 32.12
N HIS A 297 -3.83 -10.69 32.13
CA HIS A 297 -4.44 -11.84 31.47
C HIS A 297 -4.30 -11.77 29.94
N GLN A 298 -4.57 -10.61 29.35
CA GLN A 298 -4.41 -10.36 27.91
C GLN A 298 -2.95 -10.48 27.46
N LYS A 299 -1.99 -10.04 28.28
CA LYS A 299 -0.55 -10.24 28.00
C LYS A 299 -0.17 -11.71 27.96
N ASN A 300 -0.72 -12.53 28.87
CA ASN A 300 -0.47 -13.98 28.83
C ASN A 300 -1.00 -14.59 27.53
N ILE A 301 -2.22 -14.22 27.12
CA ILE A 301 -2.78 -14.64 25.82
C ILE A 301 -1.83 -14.23 24.67
N PHE A 302 -1.36 -12.98 24.68
CA PHE A 302 -0.44 -12.48 23.67
C PHE A 302 0.87 -13.30 23.65
N PHE A 303 1.51 -13.52 24.80
CA PHE A 303 2.81 -14.19 24.89
C PHE A 303 2.75 -15.68 24.54
N GLU A 304 1.62 -16.35 24.80
CA GLU A 304 1.44 -17.77 24.45
C GLU A 304 1.22 -17.97 22.94
N ASN A 305 0.56 -17.00 22.28
CA ASN A 305 0.02 -17.17 20.93
C ASN A 305 0.73 -16.34 19.84
N TYR A 306 1.41 -15.23 20.16
CA TYR A 306 2.11 -14.43 19.16
C TYR A 306 3.41 -15.13 18.71
N GLY A 307 3.79 -15.00 17.43
CA GLY A 307 4.97 -15.68 16.85
C GLY A 307 4.78 -17.19 16.66
N ARG A 308 3.56 -17.60 16.31
CA ARG A 308 3.13 -19.00 16.14
C ARG A 308 2.43 -19.17 14.79
N TRP A 309 2.76 -20.23 14.06
CA TRP A 309 2.18 -20.51 12.75
C TRP A 309 0.83 -21.23 12.82
N GLU A 310 0.46 -21.75 14.00
CA GLU A 310 -0.79 -22.46 14.21
C GLU A 310 -2.00 -21.51 14.11
N ASP A 311 -2.97 -21.83 13.25
CA ASP A 311 -4.17 -21.01 13.00
C ASP A 311 -4.93 -20.64 14.30
N LYS A 312 -4.97 -21.56 15.28
CA LYS A 312 -5.61 -21.29 16.57
C LYS A 312 -4.95 -20.10 17.28
N CYS A 313 -3.61 -20.03 17.26
CA CYS A 313 -2.85 -19.00 17.94
C CYS A 313 -3.02 -17.66 17.24
N VAL A 314 -2.99 -17.66 15.89
CA VAL A 314 -3.26 -16.47 15.09
C VAL A 314 -4.67 -15.92 15.37
N ASN A 315 -5.66 -16.81 15.50
CA ASN A 315 -7.04 -16.40 15.79
C ASN A 315 -7.20 -15.81 17.20
N GLU A 316 -6.54 -16.36 18.22
CA GLU A 316 -6.53 -15.77 19.58
C GLU A 316 -5.97 -14.34 19.57
N ILE A 317 -4.88 -14.10 18.85
CA ILE A 317 -4.31 -12.76 18.69
C ILE A 317 -5.28 -11.81 17.97
N ARG A 318 -5.96 -12.29 16.92
CA ARG A 318 -6.97 -11.48 16.21
C ARG A 318 -8.16 -11.13 17.11
N ILE A 319 -8.62 -12.05 17.96
CA ILE A 319 -9.68 -11.79 18.94
C ILE A 319 -9.20 -10.70 19.93
N LEU A 320 -8.00 -10.88 20.50
CA LEU A 320 -7.41 -9.89 21.40
C LEU A 320 -7.29 -8.50 20.76
N TYR A 321 -6.86 -8.42 19.50
CA TYR A 321 -6.75 -7.16 18.77
C TYR A 321 -8.12 -6.49 18.55
N ASN A 322 -9.17 -7.27 18.34
CA ASN A 322 -10.54 -6.75 18.23
C ASN A 322 -11.07 -6.25 19.59
N ASP A 323 -10.83 -6.98 20.68
CA ASP A 323 -11.23 -6.60 22.03
C ASP A 323 -10.58 -5.28 22.47
N LEU A 324 -9.31 -5.08 22.09
CA LEU A 324 -8.56 -3.85 22.32
C LEU A 324 -8.90 -2.73 21.32
N GLN A 325 -9.78 -2.98 20.34
CA GLN A 325 -10.18 -2.05 19.29
C GLN A 325 -8.99 -1.49 18.48
N LEU A 326 -7.94 -2.29 18.27
CA LEU A 326 -6.68 -1.81 17.68
C LEU A 326 -6.84 -1.26 16.28
N LYS A 327 -7.79 -1.79 15.49
CA LYS A 327 -8.09 -1.29 14.15
C LYS A 327 -8.33 0.23 14.15
N LYS A 328 -9.13 0.73 15.09
CA LYS A 328 -9.43 2.17 15.20
C LYS A 328 -8.20 2.94 15.67
N ILE A 329 -7.50 2.42 16.68
CA ILE A 329 -6.32 3.08 17.26
C ILE A 329 -5.22 3.25 16.21
N CYS A 330 -4.91 2.21 15.43
CA CYS A 330 -3.91 2.28 14.37
C CYS A 330 -4.26 3.34 13.31
N VAL A 331 -5.52 3.40 12.89
CA VAL A 331 -6.01 4.42 11.93
C VAL A 331 -5.91 5.83 12.51
N ASP A 332 -6.24 6.02 13.78
CA ASP A 332 -6.15 7.32 14.44
C ASP A 332 -4.69 7.79 14.59
N GLU A 333 -3.76 6.89 14.91
CA GLU A 333 -2.32 7.19 14.95
C GLU A 333 -1.76 7.53 13.56
N GLU A 334 -2.16 6.79 12.51
CA GLU A 334 -1.80 7.09 11.12
C GLU A 334 -2.23 8.51 10.74
N LYS A 335 -3.48 8.89 11.07
CA LYS A 335 -4.03 10.24 10.82
C LYS A 335 -3.28 11.33 11.56
N LYS A 336 -2.93 11.12 12.84
CA LYS A 336 -2.15 12.09 13.62
C LYS A 336 -0.79 12.34 12.99
N LEU A 337 -0.09 11.27 12.62
CA LEU A 337 1.23 11.36 11.99
C LEU A 337 1.13 12.04 10.62
N TYR A 338 0.15 11.68 9.80
CA TYR A 338 -0.10 12.32 8.50
C TYR A 338 -0.32 13.83 8.63
N ASN A 339 -1.13 14.27 9.59
CA ASN A 339 -1.40 15.69 9.84
C ASN A 339 -0.13 16.43 10.30
N SER A 340 0.69 15.80 11.15
CA SER A 340 1.97 16.34 11.59
C SER A 340 2.94 16.53 10.42
N ILE A 341 3.08 15.52 9.55
CA ILE A 341 3.90 15.59 8.33
C ILE A 341 3.42 16.73 7.43
N SER A 342 2.11 16.79 7.16
CA SER A 342 1.51 17.80 6.30
C SER A 342 1.76 19.22 6.82
N LYS A 343 1.63 19.44 8.13
CA LYS A 343 1.91 20.74 8.76
C LYS A 343 3.37 21.14 8.59
N ARG A 344 4.33 20.22 8.77
CA ARG A 344 5.75 20.50 8.58
C ARG A 344 6.10 20.80 7.13
N ILE A 345 5.53 20.06 6.18
CA ILE A 345 5.72 20.33 4.74
C ILE A 345 5.22 21.74 4.39
N ASN A 346 4.05 22.13 4.88
CA ASN A 346 3.48 23.46 4.63
C ASN A 346 4.28 24.61 5.27
N ASN A 347 5.03 24.31 6.35
CA ASN A 347 5.87 25.27 7.05
C ASN A 347 7.29 25.38 6.48
N LEU A 348 7.65 24.61 5.44
CA LEU A 348 8.95 24.73 4.81
C LEU A 348 9.11 26.10 4.13
N PRO A 349 10.32 26.70 4.16
CA PRO A 349 10.61 27.91 3.41
C PRO A 349 10.28 27.77 1.91
N LYS A 350 9.87 28.86 1.25
CA LYS A 350 9.55 28.85 -0.19
C LYS A 350 10.75 28.46 -1.06
N ASP A 351 11.95 28.81 -0.61
CA ASP A 351 13.26 28.51 -1.19
C ASP A 351 13.89 27.23 -0.63
N SER A 352 13.11 26.38 0.06
CA SER A 352 13.60 25.11 0.57
C SER A 352 14.09 24.20 -0.54
N ILE A 353 15.18 23.47 -0.25
CA ILE A 353 15.74 22.43 -1.10
C ILE A 353 15.80 21.16 -0.24
N PRO A 354 15.06 20.10 -0.59
CA PRO A 354 14.08 20.01 -1.67
C PRO A 354 12.85 20.91 -1.45
N PRO A 355 12.12 21.28 -2.52
CA PRO A 355 10.95 22.15 -2.41
C PRO A 355 9.74 21.44 -1.79
N ALA A 356 8.91 22.19 -1.06
CA ALA A 356 7.75 21.65 -0.34
C ALA A 356 6.79 20.82 -1.21
N HIS A 357 6.60 21.20 -2.48
CA HIS A 357 5.70 20.49 -3.40
C HIS A 357 6.16 19.06 -3.73
N LEU A 358 7.47 18.78 -3.65
CA LEU A 358 8.01 17.42 -3.79
C LEU A 358 7.49 16.52 -2.67
N PHE A 359 7.54 17.01 -1.43
CA PHE A 359 7.05 16.27 -0.27
C PHE A 359 5.53 16.14 -0.26
N ALA A 360 4.82 17.14 -0.80
CA ALA A 360 3.37 17.07 -0.97
C ALA A 360 2.96 15.91 -1.88
N LYS A 361 3.70 15.62 -2.96
CA LYS A 361 3.47 14.44 -3.81
C LYS A 361 3.51 13.16 -2.97
N VAL A 362 4.51 12.98 -2.11
CA VAL A 362 4.61 11.79 -1.26
C VAL A 362 3.45 11.67 -0.27
N SER A 363 3.00 12.79 0.29
CA SER A 363 1.82 12.79 1.15
C SER A 363 0.57 12.23 0.44
N THR A 364 0.48 12.31 -0.90
CA THR A 364 -0.67 11.76 -1.67
C THR A 364 -0.74 10.24 -1.67
N ILE A 365 0.39 9.52 -1.61
CA ILE A 365 0.41 8.05 -1.44
C ILE A 365 -0.15 7.67 -0.07
N CYS A 366 0.21 8.46 0.94
CA CYS A 366 -0.27 8.26 2.30
C CYS A 366 -1.74 8.67 2.44
N LYS A 367 -2.26 9.50 1.52
CA LYS A 367 -3.60 10.13 1.61
C LYS A 367 -4.79 9.22 1.33
N GLN A 368 -4.64 7.90 1.11
CA GLN A 368 -5.83 7.04 0.96
C GLN A 368 -5.77 5.68 1.67
N SER A 369 -6.72 5.54 2.60
CA SER A 369 -7.80 4.55 2.57
C SER A 369 -9.15 5.08 3.07
N ASP A 370 -9.31 6.33 3.53
CA ASP A 370 -10.51 6.70 4.29
C ASP A 370 -11.81 6.78 3.49
N ILE A 371 -11.90 7.47 2.36
CA ILE A 371 -13.24 7.83 1.85
C ILE A 371 -14.05 6.61 1.37
N LEU A 372 -13.50 5.79 0.47
CA LEU A 372 -14.24 4.65 -0.11
C LEU A 372 -14.26 3.43 0.81
N THR A 373 -13.24 3.26 1.66
CA THR A 373 -13.24 2.19 2.67
C THR A 373 -14.18 2.55 3.82
N ASN A 374 -14.22 3.81 4.27
CA ASN A 374 -15.24 4.27 5.24
C ASN A 374 -16.63 4.26 4.60
N LEU A 375 -16.79 4.63 3.33
CA LEU A 375 -18.06 4.48 2.61
C LEU A 375 -18.51 3.02 2.57
N ASN A 376 -17.63 2.07 2.21
CA ASN A 376 -17.97 0.64 2.18
C ASN A 376 -18.22 0.05 3.58
N ASN A 377 -17.53 0.54 4.62
CA ASN A 377 -17.70 0.10 6.00
C ASN A 377 -18.97 0.69 6.64
N GLU A 378 -19.31 1.94 6.31
CA GLU A 378 -20.52 2.63 6.77
C GLU A 378 -21.74 2.31 5.90
N PHE A 379 -21.55 1.75 4.70
CA PHE A 379 -22.62 1.53 3.73
C PHE A 379 -23.82 0.81 4.34
N PRO A 380 -23.68 -0.34 5.06
CA PRO A 380 -24.79 -1.04 5.72
C PRO A 380 -25.60 -0.17 6.69
N TYR A 381 -24.97 0.81 7.32
CA TYR A 381 -25.57 1.69 8.34
C TYR A 381 -26.23 2.93 7.75
N TYR A 382 -26.11 3.14 6.42
CA TYR A 382 -26.57 4.36 5.76
C TYR A 382 -28.03 4.31 5.29
N LEU A 383 -28.58 3.11 5.04
CA LEU A 383 -29.97 2.93 4.59
C LEU A 383 -31.00 3.55 5.57
N PRO A 384 -30.91 3.32 6.90
CA PRO A 384 -31.86 3.94 7.83
C PRO A 384 -31.84 5.47 7.80
N LYS A 385 -30.67 6.07 7.53
CA LYS A 385 -30.51 7.53 7.40
C LYS A 385 -31.19 8.06 6.13
N ILE A 386 -31.06 7.35 5.02
CA ILE A 386 -31.74 7.69 3.76
C ILE A 386 -33.26 7.62 3.96
N ILE A 387 -33.78 6.51 4.49
CA ILE A 387 -35.22 6.31 4.72
C ILE A 387 -35.77 7.42 5.61
N LYS A 388 -35.11 7.70 6.74
CA LYS A 388 -35.50 8.78 7.66
C LYS A 388 -35.58 10.13 6.95
N THR A 389 -34.59 10.47 6.14
CA THR A 389 -34.51 11.74 5.41
C THR A 389 -35.57 11.84 4.30
N SER A 390 -35.84 10.74 3.61
CA SER A 390 -36.86 10.69 2.55
C SER A 390 -38.28 10.76 3.10
N LEU A 391 -38.53 10.13 4.25
CA LEU A 391 -39.84 10.14 4.91
C LEU A 391 -40.18 11.47 5.60
N THR A 392 -39.19 12.25 6.03
CA THR A 392 -39.41 13.58 6.63
C THR A 392 -39.67 14.67 5.59
N LYS A 393 -39.19 14.50 4.34
CA LYS A 393 -39.30 15.49 3.27
C LYS A 393 -40.54 15.37 2.38
N LYS A 394 -41.42 14.38 2.59
CA LYS A 394 -42.59 14.12 1.73
C LYS A 394 -43.92 14.45 2.41
N LYS A 395 -44.96 14.65 1.58
CA LYS A 395 -46.35 15.00 1.92
C LYS A 395 -47.07 14.02 2.88
N TYR A 396 -46.44 12.89 3.19
CA TYR A 396 -46.92 11.86 4.13
C TYR A 396 -46.21 11.93 5.49
N ALA A 397 -45.48 13.01 5.76
CA ALA A 397 -44.71 13.20 6.99
C ALA A 397 -45.57 13.10 8.27
N ASP A 398 -46.88 13.32 8.20
CA ASP A 398 -47.71 13.33 9.40
C ASP A 398 -48.37 11.97 9.71
N ASN A 399 -48.27 10.99 8.80
CA ASN A 399 -48.85 9.65 9.01
C ASN A 399 -47.80 8.67 9.56
N ILE A 400 -47.91 8.37 10.86
CA ILE A 400 -46.99 7.50 11.61
C ILE A 400 -47.03 6.05 11.08
N GLU A 401 -48.22 5.53 10.77
CA GLU A 401 -48.40 4.14 10.34
C GLU A 401 -47.76 3.88 8.97
N ILE A 402 -47.94 4.81 8.01
CA ILE A 402 -47.32 4.72 6.69
C ILE A 402 -45.79 4.79 6.79
N LYS A 403 -45.25 5.64 7.67
CA LYS A 403 -43.80 5.75 7.90
C LYS A 403 -43.22 4.44 8.41
N GLU A 404 -43.86 3.84 9.41
CA GLU A 404 -43.40 2.60 10.02
C GLU A 404 -43.47 1.44 9.02
N ARG A 405 -44.54 1.37 8.23
CA ARG A 405 -44.69 0.36 7.19
C ARG A 405 -43.64 0.47 6.09
N ILE A 406 -43.35 1.68 5.59
CA ILE A 406 -42.32 1.90 4.56
C ILE A 406 -40.93 1.59 5.11
N LYS A 407 -40.64 1.99 6.35
CA LYS A 407 -39.37 1.68 7.02
C LYS A 407 -39.17 0.17 7.11
N ASN A 408 -40.15 -0.55 7.65
CA ASN A 408 -40.08 -2.00 7.83
C ASN A 408 -39.92 -2.72 6.49
N LEU A 409 -40.70 -2.34 5.47
CA LEU A 409 -40.59 -2.91 4.12
C LEU A 409 -39.19 -2.70 3.51
N SER A 410 -38.62 -1.51 3.71
CA SER A 410 -37.33 -1.14 3.13
C SER A 410 -36.15 -1.80 3.84
N GLU A 411 -36.23 -2.02 5.16
CA GLU A 411 -35.12 -2.53 5.97
C GLU A 411 -35.11 -4.06 6.12
N TYR A 412 -36.29 -4.71 6.18
CA TYR A 412 -36.42 -6.11 6.63
C TYR A 412 -35.56 -7.12 5.85
N HIS A 413 -35.73 -7.16 4.53
CA HIS A 413 -34.95 -8.05 3.65
C HIS A 413 -33.67 -7.40 3.16
N THR A 414 -33.68 -6.09 2.93
CA THR A 414 -32.55 -5.35 2.36
C THR A 414 -31.33 -5.35 3.29
N LEU A 415 -31.52 -5.23 4.61
CA LEU A 415 -30.43 -5.29 5.60
C LEU A 415 -30.08 -6.72 6.02
N ALA A 416 -30.91 -7.71 5.68
CA ALA A 416 -30.65 -9.11 6.00
C ALA A 416 -29.69 -9.81 5.02
N ARG A 417 -29.26 -9.11 3.96
CA ARG A 417 -28.39 -9.63 2.91
C ARG A 417 -27.19 -8.71 2.68
N GLU A 418 -26.11 -9.30 2.17
CA GLU A 418 -24.99 -8.50 1.67
C GLU A 418 -25.44 -7.63 0.50
N PRO A 419 -25.18 -6.31 0.52
CA PRO A 419 -25.64 -5.40 -0.51
C PRO A 419 -24.67 -5.41 -1.71
N ILE A 420 -24.73 -6.50 -2.49
CA ILE A 420 -23.82 -6.76 -3.61
C ILE A 420 -24.01 -5.73 -4.75
N GLN A 421 -25.24 -5.42 -5.12
CA GLN A 421 -25.55 -4.51 -6.23
C GLN A 421 -25.21 -3.04 -5.90
N GLY A 422 -25.40 -2.64 -4.64
CA GLY A 422 -24.99 -1.35 -4.12
C GLY A 422 -23.47 -1.24 -4.08
N ARG A 423 -22.76 -2.30 -3.67
CA ARG A 423 -21.31 -2.38 -3.78
C ARG A 423 -20.83 -2.29 -5.23
N LEU A 424 -21.50 -2.95 -6.17
CA LEU A 424 -21.23 -2.82 -7.61
C LEU A 424 -21.49 -1.40 -8.14
N THR A 425 -22.49 -0.71 -7.60
CA THR A 425 -22.79 0.68 -7.95
C THR A 425 -21.67 1.62 -7.49
N PHE A 426 -21.13 1.41 -6.29
CA PHE A 426 -19.92 2.13 -5.87
C PHE A 426 -18.76 1.81 -6.79
N LEU A 427 -18.52 0.54 -7.11
CA LEU A 427 -17.43 0.14 -8.00
C LEU A 427 -17.55 0.80 -9.39
N ALA A 428 -18.75 0.89 -9.94
CA ALA A 428 -18.99 1.55 -11.23
C ALA A 428 -18.77 3.07 -11.15
N PHE A 429 -19.30 3.74 -10.12
CA PHE A 429 -19.07 5.17 -9.93
C PHE A 429 -17.58 5.46 -9.76
N ASP A 430 -16.92 4.65 -8.97
CA ASP A 430 -15.52 4.78 -8.59
C ASP A 430 -14.56 4.46 -9.75
N ALA A 431 -14.95 3.58 -10.68
CA ALA A 431 -14.21 3.34 -11.91
C ALA A 431 -14.27 4.52 -12.90
N LEU A 432 -15.29 5.38 -12.78
CA LEU A 432 -15.58 6.45 -13.74
C LEU A 432 -15.34 7.87 -13.20
N ALA A 433 -15.29 8.04 -11.88
CA ALA A 433 -15.14 9.35 -11.25
C ALA A 433 -13.68 9.82 -11.25
N GLU A 434 -13.44 11.07 -11.65
CA GLU A 434 -12.13 11.70 -11.49
C GLU A 434 -11.94 12.25 -10.07
N SER A 435 -10.68 12.53 -9.66
CA SER A 435 -10.39 13.03 -8.30
C SER A 435 -11.10 14.34 -7.95
N LYS A 436 -11.40 15.17 -8.96
CA LYS A 436 -12.16 16.42 -8.84
C LYS A 436 -13.66 16.20 -8.59
N ASP A 437 -14.17 14.99 -8.83
CA ASP A 437 -15.59 14.63 -8.69
C ASP A 437 -15.95 14.06 -7.30
N LEU A 438 -14.99 13.92 -6.39
CA LEU A 438 -15.20 13.32 -5.06
C LEU A 438 -15.57 14.37 -4.00
N THR A 439 -16.67 15.10 -4.21
CA THR A 439 -17.25 16.01 -3.19
C THR A 439 -18.14 15.25 -2.22
N GLU A 440 -18.29 15.73 -0.97
CA GLU A 440 -19.20 15.12 0.02
C GLU A 440 -20.64 14.94 -0.52
N GLU A 441 -21.11 15.91 -1.32
CA GLU A 441 -22.41 15.85 -1.96
C GLU A 441 -22.52 14.72 -2.99
N LYS A 442 -21.54 14.58 -3.89
CA LYS A 442 -21.51 13.49 -4.89
C LYS A 442 -21.38 12.13 -4.21
N LEU A 443 -20.58 12.03 -3.16
CA LEU A 443 -20.45 10.80 -2.37
C LEU A 443 -21.79 10.40 -1.72
N HIS A 444 -22.52 11.36 -1.15
CA HIS A 444 -23.87 11.12 -0.62
C HIS A 444 -24.83 10.64 -1.73
N GLN A 445 -24.83 11.28 -2.90
CA GLN A 445 -25.69 10.90 -4.02
C GLN A 445 -25.43 9.46 -4.49
N VAL A 446 -24.17 9.04 -4.52
CA VAL A 446 -23.79 7.68 -4.91
C VAL A 446 -24.21 6.66 -3.85
N GLN A 447 -24.11 7.00 -2.56
CA GLN A 447 -24.66 6.15 -1.50
C GLN A 447 -26.18 5.98 -1.62
N VAL A 448 -26.89 7.06 -1.96
CA VAL A 448 -28.34 7.01 -2.21
C VAL A 448 -28.65 6.13 -3.42
N LEU A 449 -27.91 6.27 -4.52
CA LEU A 449 -28.08 5.47 -5.72
C LEU A 449 -27.81 3.97 -5.44
N ALA A 450 -26.72 3.66 -4.77
CA ALA A 450 -26.34 2.30 -4.39
C ALA A 450 -27.43 1.63 -3.55
N TRP A 451 -28.01 2.34 -2.58
CA TRP A 451 -29.13 1.83 -1.79
C TRP A 451 -30.44 1.74 -2.58
N ALA A 452 -30.69 2.63 -3.54
CA ALA A 452 -31.86 2.54 -4.41
C ALA A 452 -31.84 1.26 -5.26
N VAL A 453 -30.67 0.88 -5.80
CA VAL A 453 -30.52 -0.39 -6.54
C VAL A 453 -30.80 -1.59 -5.63
N GLU A 454 -30.34 -1.55 -4.38
CA GLU A 454 -30.63 -2.61 -3.41
C GLU A 454 -32.10 -2.72 -3.03
N LEU A 455 -32.80 -1.59 -2.90
CA LEU A 455 -34.24 -1.59 -2.64
C LEU A 455 -35.03 -2.17 -3.83
N ILE A 456 -34.63 -1.86 -5.06
CA ILE A 456 -35.22 -2.43 -6.27
C ILE A 456 -35.02 -3.95 -6.29
N GLN A 457 -33.82 -4.42 -5.97
CA GLN A 457 -33.55 -5.86 -5.86
C GLN A 457 -34.43 -6.51 -4.80
N SER A 458 -34.58 -5.89 -3.62
CA SER A 458 -35.48 -6.42 -2.57
C SER A 458 -36.94 -6.47 -3.02
N TYR A 459 -37.41 -5.49 -3.79
CA TYR A 459 -38.75 -5.53 -4.41
C TYR A 459 -38.94 -6.76 -5.31
N PHE A 460 -37.97 -7.04 -6.20
CA PHE A 460 -38.05 -8.21 -7.07
C PHE A 460 -38.03 -9.52 -6.28
N LEU A 461 -37.20 -9.61 -5.23
CA LEU A 461 -37.13 -10.80 -4.39
C LEU A 461 -38.42 -11.07 -3.61
N ILE A 462 -39.14 -10.02 -3.18
CA ILE A 462 -40.45 -10.19 -2.55
C ILE A 462 -41.49 -10.71 -3.55
N GLY A 463 -41.44 -10.23 -4.80
CA GLY A 463 -42.30 -10.76 -5.87
C GLY A 463 -42.02 -12.23 -6.17
N ASP A 464 -40.74 -12.58 -6.30
CA ASP A 464 -40.23 -13.95 -6.47
C ASP A 464 -40.69 -14.87 -5.33
N ASP A 465 -40.58 -14.41 -4.08
CA ASP A 465 -41.07 -15.14 -2.90
C ASP A 465 -42.56 -15.47 -2.98
N MET A 466 -43.37 -14.50 -3.42
CA MET A 466 -44.83 -14.68 -3.55
C MET A 466 -45.19 -15.63 -4.68
N GLU A 467 -44.49 -15.56 -5.82
CA GLU A 467 -44.72 -16.44 -6.97
C GLU A 467 -44.36 -17.89 -6.63
N ASP A 468 -43.24 -18.07 -5.91
CA ASP A 468 -42.73 -19.39 -5.52
C ASP A 468 -43.38 -19.95 -4.24
N SER A 469 -44.27 -19.19 -3.57
CA SER A 469 -44.81 -19.54 -2.24
C SER A 469 -43.70 -19.88 -1.24
N SER A 470 -42.60 -19.14 -1.30
CA SER A 470 -41.43 -19.36 -0.44
C SER A 470 -41.76 -19.00 1.01
N GLU A 471 -41.43 -19.87 1.96
CA GLU A 471 -41.67 -19.60 3.39
C GLU A 471 -40.54 -18.79 4.04
N THR A 472 -39.30 -18.84 3.49
CA THR A 472 -38.14 -18.18 4.09
C THR A 472 -37.17 -17.58 3.07
N ARG A 473 -36.55 -16.45 3.42
CA ARG A 473 -35.43 -15.83 2.70
C ARG A 473 -34.40 -15.27 3.67
N CYS A 474 -33.11 -15.51 3.39
CA CYS A 474 -31.99 -15.04 4.22
C CYS A 474 -32.11 -15.42 5.71
N GLY A 475 -32.67 -16.60 6.01
CA GLY A 475 -32.86 -17.10 7.37
C GLY A 475 -34.02 -16.45 8.15
N LYS A 476 -34.90 -15.72 7.47
CA LYS A 476 -36.11 -15.10 8.05
C LYS A 476 -37.36 -15.50 7.24
N PRO A 477 -38.57 -15.37 7.82
CA PRO A 477 -39.81 -15.45 7.05
C PRO A 477 -39.81 -14.51 5.85
N THR A 478 -40.46 -14.91 4.76
CA THR A 478 -40.75 -14.01 3.64
C THR A 478 -41.66 -12.87 4.09
N TRP A 479 -41.74 -11.81 3.27
CA TRP A 479 -42.49 -10.61 3.65
C TRP A 479 -44.02 -10.79 3.57
N HIS A 480 -44.49 -11.56 2.58
CA HIS A 480 -45.88 -11.96 2.42
C HIS A 480 -46.19 -13.12 3.36
#